data_AF-A0A1R3FLR1-F1
#
_entry.id   AF-A0A1R3FLR1-F1
#
_cell.length_a   1.000
_cell.length_b   1.000
_cell.length_c   1.000
_cell.angle_alpha   90.00
_cell.angle_beta   90.00
_cell.angle_gamma   90.00
#
_symmetry.space_group_name_H-M   'P 1'
#
loop_
_entity.id
_entity.type
_entity.pdbx_description
1 polymer ?
#
loop_
_entity_poly.entity_id
_entity_poly.type
_entity_poly.pdbx_seq_one_letter_code
_entity_poly.pdbx_strand_id
1 'polypeptide(L)'
;MNEPITKIAITCFISIALLISLVWQLTVQFTHYDAMYRSQLNRHSNYLIAHRLRITSEELTKMARLYVLTGDQHYKEIYEDIVKFREGGKILSSSQNERQLYWGRLLKIIPKREIGNGENADSENYEYFNDSDLDPEGKHLLLRSLELSAQLTIVERKAMDVVSKTMDYGQLVTDIPQEQYNGSIYPLVGPEYLEAKQAVMHPINNFNELLNTKTLTDIIYCKKKVEETNKWVGILATLNLISLLTTVIFVYRLYRSKKEPQLD
;
A
#
# COMPACT_ATOMS: atom_id res chain seq x y z
N MET A 1 35.01 -55.50 -17.79
CA MET A 1 34.80 -54.25 -18.55
C MET A 1 33.64 -53.37 -18.01
N ASN A 2 32.75 -53.87 -17.13
CA ASN A 2 31.53 -53.15 -16.72
C ASN A 2 31.67 -52.24 -15.49
N GLU A 3 32.60 -52.55 -14.57
CA GLU A 3 32.80 -51.75 -13.34
C GLU A 3 33.04 -50.24 -13.51
N PRO A 4 33.83 -49.76 -14.48
CA PRO A 4 34.06 -48.32 -14.60
C PRO A 4 32.84 -47.57 -15.17
N ILE A 5 32.05 -48.24 -16.01
CA ILE A 5 30.83 -47.68 -16.61
C ILE A 5 29.73 -47.58 -15.55
N THR A 6 29.60 -48.59 -14.68
CA THR A 6 28.63 -48.55 -13.57
C THR A 6 28.96 -47.44 -12.57
N LYS A 7 30.24 -47.18 -12.28
CA LYS A 7 30.66 -46.05 -11.41
C LYS A 7 30.27 -44.69 -11.98
N ILE A 8 30.47 -44.44 -13.28
CA ILE A 8 30.01 -43.20 -13.93
C ILE A 8 28.48 -43.09 -13.91
N ALA A 9 27.77 -44.18 -14.21
CA ALA A 9 26.31 -44.18 -14.21
C ALA A 9 25.74 -43.80 -12.82
N ILE A 10 26.37 -44.30 -11.74
CA ILE A 10 25.98 -43.96 -10.36
C ILE A 10 26.24 -42.48 -10.06
N THR A 11 27.41 -41.92 -10.40
CA THR A 11 27.69 -40.50 -10.12
C THR A 11 26.83 -39.56 -10.95
N CYS A 12 26.51 -39.93 -12.20
CA CYS A 12 25.53 -39.22 -13.01
C CYS A 12 24.14 -39.25 -12.38
N PHE A 13 23.68 -40.42 -11.91
CA PHE A 13 22.39 -40.56 -11.24
C PHE A 13 22.30 -39.71 -9.96
N ILE A 14 23.35 -39.72 -9.13
CA ILE A 14 23.44 -38.87 -7.92
C ILE A 14 23.39 -37.38 -8.31
N SER A 15 24.12 -36.98 -9.35
CA SER A 15 24.12 -35.58 -9.83
C SER A 15 22.73 -35.14 -10.29
N ILE A 16 22.00 -36.00 -11.00
CA ILE A 16 20.62 -35.73 -11.44
C ILE A 16 19.68 -35.64 -10.25
N ALA A 17 19.76 -36.57 -9.28
CA ALA A 17 18.93 -36.54 -8.08
C ALA A 17 19.16 -35.27 -7.24
N LEU A 18 20.43 -34.85 -7.08
CA LEU A 18 20.79 -33.60 -6.41
C LEU A 18 20.24 -32.38 -7.17
N LEU A 19 20.27 -32.40 -8.50
CA LEU A 19 19.74 -31.32 -9.33
C LEU A 19 18.21 -31.20 -9.19
N ILE A 20 17.48 -32.32 -9.19
CA ILE A 20 16.03 -32.33 -8.96
C ILE A 20 15.70 -31.77 -7.57
N SER A 21 16.42 -32.18 -6.54
CA SER A 21 16.26 -31.68 -5.17
C SER A 21 16.54 -30.17 -5.07
N LEU A 22 17.58 -29.70 -5.77
CA LEU A 22 17.92 -28.27 -5.85
C LEU A 22 16.79 -27.47 -6.51
N VAL A 23 16.26 -27.94 -7.65
CA VAL A 23 15.12 -27.30 -8.34
C VAL A 23 13.90 -27.25 -7.43
N TRP A 24 13.59 -28.34 -6.73
CA TRP A 24 12.51 -28.36 -5.76
C TRP A 24 12.68 -27.30 -4.66
N GLN A 25 13.87 -27.20 -4.06
CA GLN A 25 14.15 -26.18 -3.03
C GLN A 25 14.04 -24.75 -3.57
N LEU A 26 14.46 -24.50 -4.81
CA LEU A 26 14.29 -23.20 -5.45
C LEU A 26 12.81 -22.84 -5.63
N THR A 27 11.95 -23.81 -5.98
CA THR A 27 10.50 -23.56 -6.07
C THR A 27 9.90 -23.20 -4.71
N VAL A 28 10.28 -23.90 -3.63
CA VAL A 28 9.84 -23.59 -2.27
C VAL A 28 10.32 -22.19 -1.86
N GLN A 29 11.57 -21.85 -2.14
CA GLN A 29 12.11 -20.52 -1.86
C GLN A 29 11.34 -19.41 -2.59
N PHE A 30 10.97 -19.64 -3.85
CA PHE A 30 10.17 -18.70 -4.62
C PHE A 30 8.82 -18.42 -3.95
N THR A 31 8.14 -19.45 -3.41
CA THR A 31 6.87 -19.25 -2.69
C THR A 31 7.02 -18.35 -1.44
N HIS A 32 8.16 -18.40 -0.75
CA HIS A 32 8.42 -17.55 0.40
C HIS A 32 8.71 -16.09 -0.01
N TYR A 33 9.41 -15.89 -1.13
CA TYR A 33 9.59 -14.55 -1.68
C TYR A 33 8.28 -13.93 -2.17
N ASP A 34 7.45 -14.71 -2.85
CA ASP A 34 6.12 -14.28 -3.30
C ASP A 34 5.23 -13.89 -2.12
N ALA A 35 5.22 -14.69 -1.04
CA ALA A 35 4.48 -14.38 0.17
C ALA A 35 4.94 -13.05 0.80
N MET A 36 6.26 -12.82 0.88
CA MET A 36 6.82 -11.58 1.38
C MET A 36 6.44 -10.38 0.49
N TYR A 37 6.50 -10.54 -0.83
CA TYR A 37 6.12 -9.50 -1.79
C TYR A 37 4.63 -9.14 -1.66
N ARG A 38 3.75 -10.14 -1.56
CA ARG A 38 2.30 -9.94 -1.34
C ARG A 38 2.01 -9.21 -0.03
N SER A 39 2.72 -9.53 1.06
CA SER A 39 2.59 -8.81 2.33
C SER A 39 2.95 -7.33 2.19
N GLN A 40 4.00 -7.00 1.44
CA GLN A 40 4.38 -5.61 1.15
C GLN A 40 3.36 -4.87 0.30
N LEU A 41 2.81 -5.53 -0.74
CA LEU A 41 1.76 -4.98 -1.57
C LEU A 41 0.49 -4.70 -0.74
N ASN A 42 0.09 -5.65 0.10
CA ASN A 42 -1.07 -5.47 0.98
C ASN A 42 -0.84 -4.30 1.95
N ARG A 43 0.34 -4.22 2.57
CA ARG A 43 0.72 -3.06 3.41
C ARG A 43 0.59 -1.75 2.65
N HIS A 44 1.14 -1.68 1.45
CA HIS A 44 1.09 -0.48 0.65
C HIS A 44 -0.36 -0.08 0.34
N SER A 45 -1.16 -1.02 -0.16
CA SER A 45 -2.58 -0.79 -0.47
C SER A 45 -3.37 -0.30 0.75
N ASN A 46 -3.16 -0.91 1.91
CA ASN A 46 -3.84 -0.55 3.15
C ASN A 46 -3.39 0.81 3.70
N TYR A 47 -2.08 1.10 3.65
CA TYR A 47 -1.55 2.41 4.03
C TYR A 47 -2.16 3.53 3.18
N LEU A 48 -2.30 3.31 1.87
CA LEU A 48 -2.89 4.27 0.96
C LEU A 48 -4.36 4.61 1.29
N ILE A 49 -5.12 3.65 1.84
CA ILE A 49 -6.50 3.88 2.29
C ILE A 49 -6.52 4.81 3.50
N ALA A 50 -5.74 4.48 4.53
CA ALA A 50 -5.62 5.30 5.73
C ALA A 50 -5.10 6.71 5.40
N HIS A 51 -4.13 6.80 4.48
CA HIS A 51 -3.57 8.06 4.02
C HIS A 51 -4.62 8.94 3.31
N ARG A 52 -5.43 8.35 2.43
CA ARG A 52 -6.54 9.05 1.76
C ARG A 52 -7.55 9.60 2.77
N LEU A 53 -7.94 8.79 3.76
CA LEU A 53 -8.88 9.23 4.80
C LEU A 53 -8.31 10.40 5.61
N ARG A 54 -7.03 10.33 6.00
CA ARG A 54 -6.33 11.41 6.71
C ARG A 54 -6.36 12.71 5.90
N ILE A 55 -5.90 12.65 4.66
CA ILE A 55 -5.79 13.83 3.79
C ILE A 55 -7.15 14.45 3.53
N THR A 56 -8.16 13.65 3.17
CA THR A 56 -9.50 14.18 2.88
C THR A 56 -10.12 14.81 4.11
N SER A 57 -9.90 14.25 5.30
CA SER A 57 -10.30 14.88 6.57
C SER A 57 -9.58 16.22 6.79
N GLU A 58 -8.25 16.29 6.63
CA GLU A 58 -7.48 17.53 6.77
C GLU A 58 -7.93 18.62 5.79
N GLU A 59 -8.16 18.24 4.53
CA GLU A 59 -8.59 19.17 3.49
C GLU A 59 -10.02 19.68 3.71
N LEU A 60 -10.95 18.87 4.22
CA LEU A 60 -12.29 19.37 4.62
C LEU A 60 -12.20 20.51 5.63
N THR A 61 -11.45 20.30 6.70
CA THR A 61 -11.26 21.31 7.75
C THR A 61 -10.59 22.57 7.20
N LYS A 62 -9.59 22.40 6.32
CA LYS A 62 -8.90 23.51 5.69
C LYS A 62 -9.83 24.32 4.78
N MET A 63 -10.63 23.66 3.93
CA MET A 63 -11.58 24.34 3.05
C MET A 63 -12.68 25.04 3.85
N ALA A 64 -13.20 24.42 4.91
CA ALA A 64 -14.19 25.05 5.79
C ALA A 64 -13.63 26.32 6.45
N ARG A 65 -12.40 26.27 6.98
CA ARG A 65 -11.74 27.45 7.58
C ARG A 65 -11.45 28.53 6.55
N LEU A 66 -10.97 28.17 5.36
CA LEU A 66 -10.70 29.13 4.28
C LEU A 66 -11.97 29.82 3.81
N TYR A 67 -13.06 29.07 3.62
CA TYR A 67 -14.36 29.65 3.28
C TYR A 67 -14.86 30.59 4.36
N VAL A 68 -14.82 30.15 5.63
CA VAL A 68 -15.25 30.98 6.76
C VAL A 68 -14.42 32.25 6.91
N LEU A 69 -13.12 32.20 6.58
CA LEU A 69 -12.20 33.34 6.66
C LEU A 69 -12.36 34.36 5.53
N THR A 70 -12.74 33.90 4.33
CA THR A 70 -12.67 34.70 3.10
C THR A 70 -14.02 34.98 2.46
N GLY A 71 -15.05 34.19 2.78
CA GLY A 71 -16.33 34.16 2.07
C GLY A 71 -16.24 33.64 0.63
N ASP A 72 -15.06 33.21 0.16
CA ASP A 72 -14.85 32.83 -1.23
C ASP A 72 -15.49 31.48 -1.53
N GLN A 73 -16.55 31.52 -2.34
CA GLN A 73 -17.36 30.38 -2.75
C GLN A 73 -16.53 29.23 -3.35
N HIS A 74 -15.36 29.50 -3.93
CA HIS A 74 -14.45 28.48 -4.44
C HIS A 74 -14.09 27.42 -3.39
N TYR A 75 -13.82 27.83 -2.15
CA TYR A 75 -13.47 26.90 -1.06
C TYR A 75 -14.64 26.03 -0.63
N LYS A 76 -15.86 26.59 -0.60
CA LYS A 76 -17.08 25.83 -0.30
C LYS A 76 -17.37 24.79 -1.38
N GLU A 77 -17.14 25.14 -2.65
CA GLU A 77 -17.30 24.22 -3.77
C GLU A 77 -16.31 23.05 -3.69
N ILE A 78 -15.02 23.33 -3.39
CA ILE A 78 -14.03 22.26 -3.15
C ILE A 78 -14.42 21.39 -1.96
N TYR A 79 -14.90 22.00 -0.86
CA TYR A 79 -15.36 21.24 0.31
C TYR A 79 -16.43 20.22 -0.07
N GLU A 80 -17.47 20.63 -0.79
CA GLU A 80 -18.55 19.74 -1.21
C GLU A 80 -18.08 18.67 -2.20
N ASP A 81 -17.11 18.98 -3.07
CA ASP A 81 -16.49 17.98 -3.94
C ASP A 81 -15.74 16.90 -3.13
N ILE A 82 -15.05 17.27 -2.03
CA ILE A 82 -14.39 16.31 -1.14
C ILE A 82 -15.42 15.43 -0.43
N VAL A 83 -16.55 15.99 0.04
CA VAL A 83 -17.63 15.20 0.64
C VAL A 83 -18.16 14.18 -0.36
N LYS A 84 -18.50 14.61 -1.59
CA LYS A 84 -18.97 13.71 -2.66
C LYS A 84 -17.96 12.62 -3.00
N PHE A 85 -16.67 12.96 -3.06
CA PHE A 85 -15.60 12.00 -3.30
C PHE A 85 -15.54 10.91 -2.22
N ARG A 86 -15.75 11.26 -0.94
CA ARG A 86 -15.77 10.30 0.17
C ARG A 86 -16.98 9.38 0.14
N GLU A 87 -18.11 9.86 -0.36
CA GLU A 87 -19.35 9.08 -0.52
C GLU A 87 -19.33 8.16 -1.76
N GLY A 88 -18.20 8.11 -2.50
CA GLY A 88 -18.08 7.33 -3.73
C GLY A 88 -18.76 7.98 -4.94
N GLY A 89 -19.21 9.24 -4.80
CA GLY A 89 -19.75 10.03 -5.89
C GLY A 89 -18.68 10.45 -6.89
N LYS A 90 -19.09 10.62 -8.16
CA LYS A 90 -18.24 11.20 -9.20
C LYS A 90 -17.93 12.64 -8.84
N ILE A 91 -16.65 13.01 -8.84
CA ILE A 91 -16.25 14.42 -8.80
C ILE A 91 -16.74 15.05 -10.10
N LEU A 92 -17.79 15.86 -10.01
CA LEU A 92 -18.26 16.68 -11.11
C LEU A 92 -17.23 17.81 -11.29
N SER A 93 -16.15 17.53 -12.02
CA SER A 93 -15.21 18.58 -12.40
C SER A 93 -15.95 19.61 -13.26
N SER A 94 -16.41 20.69 -12.64
CA SER A 94 -16.97 21.85 -13.33
C SER A 94 -15.84 22.85 -13.61
N SER A 95 -15.55 23.03 -14.90
CA SER A 95 -15.29 24.30 -15.62
C SER A 95 -14.28 25.36 -15.13
N GLN A 96 -13.64 25.26 -13.95
CA GLN A 96 -12.67 26.26 -13.48
C GLN A 96 -11.25 25.67 -13.36
N ASN A 97 -10.28 26.33 -14.02
CA ASN A 97 -8.86 25.94 -14.06
C ASN A 97 -8.25 25.71 -12.66
N GLU A 98 -8.61 26.51 -11.66
CA GLU A 98 -8.06 26.43 -10.31
C GLU A 98 -8.53 25.19 -9.54
N ARG A 99 -9.80 24.81 -9.67
CA ARG A 99 -10.30 23.53 -9.12
C ARG A 99 -9.61 22.34 -9.76
N GLN A 100 -9.35 22.40 -11.06
CA GLN A 100 -8.60 21.36 -11.76
C GLN A 100 -7.17 21.25 -11.26
N LEU A 101 -6.50 22.36 -10.94
CA LEU A 101 -5.18 22.37 -10.33
C LEU A 101 -5.20 21.85 -8.88
N TYR A 102 -6.21 22.21 -8.08
CA TYR A 102 -6.38 21.67 -6.72
C TYR A 102 -6.53 20.15 -6.75
N TRP A 103 -7.50 19.64 -7.51
CA TRP A 103 -7.72 18.21 -7.67
C TRP A 103 -6.52 17.53 -8.31
N GLY A 104 -5.85 18.17 -9.28
CA GLY A 104 -4.61 17.67 -9.86
C GLY A 104 -3.45 17.55 -8.85
N ARG A 105 -3.40 18.41 -7.82
CA ARG A 105 -2.46 18.25 -6.69
C ARG A 105 -2.96 17.19 -5.72
N LEU A 106 -4.21 17.23 -5.32
CA LEU A 106 -4.79 16.31 -4.34
C LEU A 106 -4.75 14.86 -4.84
N LEU A 107 -5.02 14.62 -6.12
CA LEU A 107 -4.93 13.31 -6.80
C LEU A 107 -3.49 12.83 -7.03
N LYS A 108 -2.47 13.69 -6.86
CA LYS A 108 -1.07 13.23 -6.80
C LYS A 108 -0.72 12.69 -5.42
N ILE A 109 -1.35 13.23 -4.37
CA ILE A 109 -1.12 12.84 -2.97
C ILE A 109 -2.02 11.66 -2.61
N ILE A 110 -3.27 11.69 -3.06
CA ILE A 110 -4.22 10.59 -2.99
C ILE A 110 -3.86 9.65 -4.14
N PRO A 111 -3.34 8.46 -3.87
CA PRO A 111 -2.99 7.50 -4.91
C PRO A 111 -4.20 7.25 -5.81
N LYS A 112 -3.98 7.30 -7.12
CA LYS A 112 -4.97 6.97 -8.14
C LYS A 112 -5.47 5.55 -7.84
N ARG A 113 -6.71 5.41 -7.40
CA ARG A 113 -7.41 4.13 -7.36
C ARG A 113 -8.64 4.35 -8.20
N GLU A 114 -8.55 3.96 -9.46
CA GLU A 114 -9.31 2.81 -9.90
C GLU A 114 -10.76 2.77 -9.37
N ILE A 115 -11.57 3.76 -9.72
CA ILE A 115 -12.99 3.85 -9.36
C ILE A 115 -13.79 4.04 -10.64
N GLY A 116 -14.61 3.04 -11.01
CA GLY A 116 -15.52 3.10 -12.15
C GLY A 116 -16.89 3.66 -11.75
N ASN A 117 -17.42 4.59 -12.55
CA ASN A 117 -18.49 4.28 -13.52
C ASN A 117 -18.97 5.55 -14.25
N GLY A 118 -18.92 5.48 -15.57
CA GLY A 118 -19.42 6.49 -16.48
C GLY A 118 -18.75 6.27 -17.83
N GLU A 119 -19.52 5.80 -18.79
CA GLU A 119 -19.14 5.55 -20.19
C GLU A 119 -18.17 6.63 -20.69
N ASN A 120 -17.08 6.17 -21.33
CA ASN A 120 -16.01 6.96 -21.96
C ASN A 120 -14.89 7.49 -21.05
N ALA A 121 -14.16 6.55 -20.43
CA ALA A 121 -12.71 6.66 -20.27
C ALA A 121 -12.12 5.25 -20.28
N ASP A 122 -11.40 4.93 -21.36
CA ASP A 122 -10.90 3.61 -21.72
C ASP A 122 -10.15 2.94 -20.57
N SER A 123 -10.70 1.79 -20.18
CA SER A 123 -10.29 0.96 -19.06
C SER A 123 -9.03 0.18 -19.40
N GLU A 124 -7.95 0.44 -18.69
CA GLU A 124 -7.00 -0.60 -18.32
C GLU A 124 -6.96 -0.66 -16.81
N ASN A 125 -7.68 -1.67 -16.31
CA ASN A 125 -7.80 -2.21 -14.96
C ASN A 125 -7.89 -1.19 -13.86
N TYR A 126 -9.09 -1.12 -13.25
CA TYR A 126 -9.35 -0.36 -12.06
C TYR A 126 -9.73 -1.32 -10.89
N GLU A 127 -8.73 -1.93 -10.26
CA GLU A 127 -8.73 -2.87 -9.14
C GLU A 127 -9.45 -2.31 -7.90
N TYR A 128 -10.61 -2.91 -7.72
CA TYR A 128 -11.59 -2.68 -6.69
C TYR A 128 -11.06 -3.09 -5.30
N PHE A 129 -11.62 -2.48 -4.26
CA PHE A 129 -11.51 -2.98 -2.89
C PHE A 129 -11.76 -4.49 -2.84
N ASN A 130 -10.76 -5.31 -2.56
CA ASN A 130 -11.06 -6.61 -1.99
C ASN A 130 -11.23 -6.40 -0.48
N ASP A 131 -12.47 -6.19 -0.06
CA ASP A 131 -12.88 -6.06 1.36
C ASP A 131 -12.40 -7.27 2.20
N SER A 132 -11.93 -8.34 1.54
CA SER A 132 -11.27 -9.52 2.10
C SER A 132 -9.85 -9.30 2.63
N ASP A 133 -9.14 -8.26 2.18
CA ASP A 133 -7.70 -8.09 2.47
C ASP A 133 -7.44 -7.15 3.67
N LEU A 134 -8.48 -6.45 4.10
CA LEU A 134 -8.52 -5.66 5.32
C LEU A 134 -8.90 -6.55 6.49
N ASP A 135 -8.01 -6.61 7.45
CA ASP A 135 -8.30 -7.23 8.74
C ASP A 135 -9.54 -6.59 9.40
N PRO A 136 -10.43 -7.38 10.04
CA PRO A 136 -11.68 -6.85 10.63
C PRO A 136 -11.46 -5.73 11.65
N GLU A 137 -10.41 -5.82 12.46
CA GLU A 137 -10.05 -4.78 13.43
C GLU A 137 -9.59 -3.51 12.71
N GLY A 138 -8.76 -3.68 11.68
CA GLY A 138 -8.32 -2.58 10.83
C GLY A 138 -9.49 -1.86 10.15
N LYS A 139 -10.46 -2.61 9.63
CA LYS A 139 -11.69 -2.07 9.03
C LYS A 139 -12.51 -1.27 10.04
N HIS A 140 -12.68 -1.79 11.26
CA HIS A 140 -13.40 -1.10 12.33
C HIS A 140 -12.76 0.25 12.68
N LEU A 141 -11.42 0.32 12.77
CA LEU A 141 -10.69 1.56 13.03
C LEU A 141 -10.93 2.62 11.93
N LEU A 142 -10.86 2.21 10.66
CA LEU A 142 -11.10 3.13 9.54
C LEU A 142 -12.55 3.64 9.51
N LEU A 143 -13.53 2.75 9.73
CA LEU A 143 -14.94 3.14 9.83
C LEU A 143 -15.19 4.10 11.00
N ARG A 144 -14.54 3.86 12.14
CA ARG A 144 -14.65 4.76 13.30
C ARG A 144 -14.10 6.15 13.00
N SER A 145 -12.94 6.24 12.32
CA SER A 145 -12.41 7.54 11.89
C SER A 145 -13.32 8.24 10.88
N LEU A 146 -13.91 7.48 9.95
CA LEU A 146 -14.87 7.99 8.98
C LEU A 146 -16.10 8.59 9.68
N GLU A 147 -16.66 7.88 10.65
CA GLU A 147 -17.81 8.31 11.46
C GLU A 147 -17.50 9.59 12.26
N LEU A 148 -16.39 9.61 12.99
CA LEU A 148 -15.95 10.79 13.75
C LEU A 148 -15.73 11.99 12.82
N SER A 149 -15.17 11.76 11.64
CA SER A 149 -14.98 12.80 10.66
C SER A 149 -16.32 13.29 10.09
N ALA A 150 -17.30 12.42 9.89
CA ALA A 150 -18.65 12.81 9.48
C ALA A 150 -19.32 13.68 10.55
N GLN A 151 -19.12 13.40 11.84
CA GLN A 151 -19.60 14.26 12.92
C GLN A 151 -18.97 15.67 12.86
N LEU A 152 -17.68 15.78 12.54
CA LEU A 152 -17.03 17.08 12.32
C LEU A 152 -17.62 17.86 11.15
N THR A 153 -18.03 17.18 10.08
CA THR A 153 -18.64 17.88 8.92
C THR A 153 -19.92 18.63 9.28
N ILE A 154 -20.64 18.20 10.33
CA ILE A 154 -21.83 18.91 10.82
C ILE A 154 -21.44 20.28 11.40
N VAL A 155 -20.34 20.32 12.18
CA VAL A 155 -19.81 21.56 12.77
C VAL A 155 -19.24 22.47 11.67
N GLU A 156 -18.45 21.89 10.76
CA GLU A 156 -17.88 22.58 9.60
C GLU A 156 -18.99 23.23 8.75
N ARG A 157 -20.02 22.48 8.36
CA ARG A 157 -21.15 23.01 7.59
C ARG A 157 -21.91 24.09 8.34
N LYS A 158 -22.18 23.91 9.63
CA LYS A 158 -22.87 24.93 10.43
C LYS A 158 -22.10 26.25 10.46
N ALA A 159 -20.78 26.19 10.63
CA ALA A 159 -19.91 27.37 10.59
C ALA A 159 -19.93 28.06 9.22
N MET A 160 -19.85 27.29 8.14
CA MET A 160 -19.92 27.81 6.77
C MET A 160 -21.31 28.42 6.48
N ASP A 161 -22.39 27.82 6.95
CA ASP A 161 -23.75 28.32 6.73
C ASP A 161 -23.97 29.69 7.38
N VAL A 162 -23.36 29.95 8.54
CA VAL A 162 -23.38 31.28 9.18
C VAL A 162 -22.79 32.33 8.25
N VAL A 163 -21.59 32.08 7.71
CA VAL A 163 -20.90 33.01 6.79
C VAL A 163 -21.68 33.21 5.50
N SER A 164 -22.23 32.14 4.93
CA SER A 164 -22.99 32.21 3.67
C SER A 164 -24.25 33.09 3.71
N LYS A 165 -24.80 33.33 4.92
CA LYS A 165 -25.99 34.16 5.13
C LYS A 165 -25.68 35.60 5.50
N THR A 166 -24.42 35.92 5.77
CA THR A 166 -24.05 37.14 6.50
C THR A 166 -22.92 37.95 5.85
N MET A 167 -22.13 37.36 4.95
CA MET A 167 -21.06 38.07 4.22
C MET A 167 -21.38 38.19 2.74
N ASP A 168 -21.13 39.37 2.18
CA ASP A 168 -20.98 39.56 0.74
C ASP A 168 -19.58 39.09 0.30
N TYR A 169 -19.47 38.66 -0.96
CA TYR A 169 -18.22 38.12 -1.52
C TYR A 169 -17.06 39.13 -1.39
N GLY A 170 -15.94 38.68 -0.79
CA GLY A 170 -14.71 39.48 -0.64
C GLY A 170 -14.58 40.27 0.67
N GLN A 171 -15.54 40.16 1.59
CA GLN A 171 -15.45 40.77 2.92
C GLN A 171 -14.63 39.89 3.87
N LEU A 172 -13.51 40.40 4.40
CA LEU A 172 -12.67 39.67 5.35
C LEU A 172 -13.31 39.61 6.74
N VAL A 173 -13.05 38.51 7.47
CA VAL A 173 -13.52 38.27 8.85
C VAL A 173 -13.19 39.39 9.85
N THR A 174 -12.28 40.30 9.54
CA THR A 174 -11.95 41.41 10.45
C THR A 174 -13.08 42.43 10.61
N ASP A 175 -14.05 42.46 9.69
CA ASP A 175 -15.13 43.45 9.67
C ASP A 175 -16.46 42.91 10.24
N ILE A 176 -16.48 41.67 10.75
CA ILE A 176 -17.71 41.06 11.29
C ILE A 176 -17.88 41.23 12.80
N PRO A 177 -19.14 41.42 13.28
CA PRO A 177 -19.45 41.46 14.70
C PRO A 177 -18.92 40.22 15.44
N GLN A 178 -18.48 40.42 16.69
CA GLN A 178 -17.95 39.36 17.55
C GLN A 178 -18.91 38.16 17.69
N GLU A 179 -20.22 38.41 17.66
CA GLU A 179 -21.25 37.37 17.72
C GLU A 179 -21.23 36.45 16.49
N GLN A 180 -20.97 37.02 15.30
CA GLN A 180 -20.84 36.28 14.05
C GLN A 180 -19.50 35.53 13.98
N TYR A 181 -18.43 36.10 14.54
CA TYR A 181 -17.14 35.40 14.74
C TYR A 181 -17.32 34.15 15.62
N ASN A 182 -18.03 34.29 16.74
CA ASN A 182 -18.31 33.18 17.67
C ASN A 182 -19.18 32.08 17.03
N GLY A 183 -20.04 32.44 16.07
CA GLY A 183 -20.90 31.48 15.35
C GLY A 183 -20.25 30.81 14.15
N SER A 184 -19.13 31.32 13.64
CA SER A 184 -18.52 30.86 12.38
C SER A 184 -17.13 30.26 12.59
N ILE A 185 -16.13 31.08 12.95
CA ILE A 185 -14.74 30.63 12.99
C ILE A 185 -14.38 29.95 14.31
N TYR A 186 -14.87 30.45 15.45
CA TYR A 186 -14.57 29.87 16.76
C TYR A 186 -14.89 28.36 16.83
N PRO A 187 -16.04 27.86 16.33
CA PRO A 187 -16.34 26.43 16.29
C PRO A 187 -15.37 25.58 15.46
N LEU A 188 -14.53 26.18 14.62
CA LEU A 188 -13.54 25.49 13.78
C LEU A 188 -12.11 25.58 14.33
N VAL A 189 -11.86 26.42 15.33
CA VAL A 189 -10.52 26.63 15.93
C VAL A 189 -10.50 26.42 17.44
N GLY A 190 -11.68 26.33 18.07
CA GLY A 190 -11.84 26.11 19.51
C GLY A 190 -11.33 24.74 19.97
N PRO A 191 -11.08 24.59 21.28
CA PRO A 191 -10.50 23.38 21.85
C PRO A 191 -11.36 22.15 21.58
N GLU A 192 -12.69 22.25 21.64
CA GLU A 192 -13.61 21.13 21.39
C GLU A 192 -13.46 20.58 19.97
N TYR A 193 -13.26 21.48 18.99
CA TYR A 193 -13.04 21.09 17.61
C TYR A 193 -11.68 20.44 17.40
N LEU A 194 -10.63 20.98 18.03
CA LEU A 194 -9.28 20.42 17.93
C LEU A 194 -9.20 19.03 18.58
N GLU A 195 -9.86 18.84 19.72
CA GLU A 195 -10.00 17.53 20.37
C GLU A 195 -10.77 16.54 19.48
N ALA A 196 -11.90 16.95 18.92
CA ALA A 196 -12.65 16.10 17.98
C ALA A 196 -11.83 15.79 16.72
N LYS A 197 -11.03 16.73 16.22
CA LYS A 197 -10.10 16.50 15.10
C LYS A 197 -9.01 15.49 15.46
N GLN A 198 -8.46 15.58 16.67
CA GLN A 198 -7.50 14.60 17.17
C GLN A 198 -8.16 13.22 17.30
N ALA A 199 -9.40 13.15 17.78
CA ALA A 199 -10.18 11.92 17.87
C ALA A 199 -10.36 11.23 16.51
N VAL A 200 -10.51 11.99 15.41
CA VAL A 200 -10.54 11.44 14.04
C VAL A 200 -9.20 10.78 13.66
N MET A 201 -8.09 11.35 14.09
CA MET A 201 -6.74 10.86 13.73
C MET A 201 -6.33 9.63 14.55
N HIS A 202 -6.83 9.47 15.78
CA HIS A 202 -6.48 8.35 16.64
C HIS A 202 -6.71 6.97 15.99
N PRO A 203 -7.90 6.64 15.45
CA PRO A 203 -8.11 5.35 14.80
C PRO A 203 -7.25 5.14 13.55
N ILE A 204 -6.92 6.21 12.81
CA ILE A 204 -6.02 6.14 11.64
C ILE A 204 -4.61 5.77 12.10
N ASN A 205 -4.13 6.37 13.18
CA ASN A 205 -2.82 6.06 13.76
C ASN A 205 -2.77 4.62 14.28
N ASN A 206 -3.79 4.20 15.04
CA ASN A 206 -3.90 2.81 15.52
C ASN A 206 -3.96 1.82 14.36
N PHE A 207 -4.64 2.15 13.27
CA PHE A 207 -4.67 1.32 12.06
C PHE A 207 -3.27 1.18 11.45
N ASN A 208 -2.52 2.28 11.33
CA ASN A 208 -1.16 2.25 10.80
C ASN A 208 -0.22 1.44 11.71
N GLU A 209 -0.38 1.52 13.03
CA GLU A 209 0.38 0.70 14.00
C GLU A 209 0.03 -0.78 13.88
N LEU A 210 -1.25 -1.12 13.81
CA LEU A 210 -1.73 -2.49 13.57
C LEU A 210 -1.15 -3.05 12.27
N LEU A 211 -1.24 -2.27 11.19
CA LEU A 211 -0.75 -2.64 9.86
C LEU A 211 0.77 -2.85 9.88
N ASN A 212 1.52 -1.94 10.50
CA ASN A 212 2.97 -2.06 10.64
C ASN A 212 3.35 -3.29 11.45
N THR A 213 2.67 -3.54 12.56
CA THR A 213 2.94 -4.69 13.43
C THR A 213 2.71 -6.00 12.69
N LYS A 214 1.54 -6.16 12.06
CA LYS A 214 1.20 -7.36 11.27
C LYS A 214 2.19 -7.58 10.12
N THR A 215 2.48 -6.53 9.37
CA THR A 215 3.43 -6.62 8.25
C THR A 215 4.83 -6.99 8.73
N LEU A 216 5.30 -6.43 9.85
CA LEU A 216 6.61 -6.77 10.40
C LEU A 216 6.66 -8.24 10.84
N THR A 217 5.62 -8.76 11.47
CA THR A 217 5.52 -10.17 11.84
C THR A 217 5.59 -11.07 10.59
N ASP A 218 4.84 -10.75 9.54
CA ASP A 218 4.83 -11.52 8.29
C ASP A 218 6.18 -11.51 7.58
N ILE A 219 6.82 -10.33 7.49
CA ILE A 219 8.15 -10.18 6.88
C ILE A 219 9.20 -10.97 7.65
N ILE A 220 9.20 -10.89 9.00
CA ILE A 220 10.15 -11.63 9.84
C ILE A 220 9.96 -13.13 9.65
N TYR A 221 8.71 -13.60 9.62
CA TYR A 221 8.39 -15.00 9.38
C TYR A 221 8.89 -15.47 8.00
N CYS A 222 8.57 -14.73 6.93
CA CYS A 222 8.98 -15.08 5.58
C CYS A 222 10.51 -15.04 5.43
N LYS A 223 11.16 -14.02 6.00
CA LYS A 223 12.62 -13.89 5.98
C LYS A 223 13.31 -15.08 6.65
N LYS A 224 12.80 -15.54 7.80
CA LYS A 224 13.33 -16.73 8.46
C LYS A 224 13.21 -17.98 7.58
N LYS A 225 12.09 -18.15 6.88
CA LYS A 225 11.89 -19.27 5.94
C LYS A 225 12.80 -19.19 4.71
N VAL A 226 13.02 -17.99 4.19
CA VAL A 226 14.00 -17.74 3.12
C VAL A 226 15.42 -18.06 3.57
N GLU A 227 15.80 -17.68 4.79
CA GLU A 227 17.13 -18.00 5.35
C GLU A 227 17.34 -19.50 5.57
N GLU A 228 16.32 -20.21 6.07
CA GLU A 228 16.34 -21.67 6.23
C GLU A 228 16.51 -22.38 4.86
N THR A 229 15.74 -21.98 3.85
CA THR A 229 15.80 -22.57 2.51
C THR A 229 17.10 -22.23 1.77
N ASN A 230 17.61 -21.00 1.91
CA ASN A 230 18.90 -20.57 1.34
C ASN A 230 20.07 -21.45 1.80
N LYS A 231 20.10 -21.85 3.07
CA LYS A 231 21.15 -22.75 3.59
C LYS A 231 21.15 -24.09 2.86
N TRP A 232 19.97 -24.68 2.68
CA TRP A 232 19.84 -25.95 1.96
C TRP A 232 20.18 -25.84 0.48
N VAL A 233 19.76 -24.77 -0.19
CA VAL A 233 20.13 -24.48 -1.58
C VAL A 233 21.66 -24.41 -1.73
N GLY A 234 22.36 -23.70 -0.84
CA GLY A 234 23.82 -23.60 -0.84
C GLY A 234 24.53 -24.95 -0.63
N ILE A 235 24.04 -25.75 0.31
CA ILE A 235 24.56 -27.11 0.58
C ILE A 235 24.37 -28.00 -0.65
N LEU A 236 23.15 -28.06 -1.22
CA LEU A 236 22.84 -28.89 -2.38
C LEU A 236 23.63 -28.48 -3.62
N ALA A 237 23.78 -27.16 -3.86
CA ALA A 237 24.58 -26.65 -4.96
C ALA A 237 26.06 -27.06 -4.83
N THR A 238 26.62 -26.98 -3.62
CA THR A 238 28.00 -27.39 -3.34
C THR A 238 28.18 -28.90 -3.56
N LEU A 239 27.25 -29.72 -3.05
CA LEU A 239 27.27 -31.17 -3.27
C LEU A 239 27.13 -31.55 -4.75
N ASN A 240 26.30 -30.82 -5.49
CA ASN A 240 26.14 -31.03 -6.93
C ASN A 240 27.45 -30.73 -7.70
N LEU A 241 28.14 -29.64 -7.36
CA LEU A 241 29.45 -29.30 -7.93
C LEU A 241 30.50 -30.39 -7.65
N ILE A 242 30.56 -30.90 -6.41
CA ILE A 242 31.47 -32.00 -6.07
C ILE A 242 31.13 -33.28 -6.86
N SER A 243 29.84 -33.61 -7.00
CA SER A 243 29.38 -34.76 -7.78
C SER A 243 29.73 -34.64 -9.28
N LEU A 244 29.63 -33.43 -9.85
CA LEU A 244 30.06 -33.17 -11.22
C LEU A 244 31.58 -33.31 -11.38
N LEU A 245 32.37 -32.71 -10.47
CA LEU A 245 33.82 -32.81 -10.49
C LEU A 245 34.30 -34.26 -10.40
N THR A 246 33.72 -35.06 -9.49
CA THR A 246 34.04 -36.50 -9.39
C THR A 246 33.71 -37.24 -10.67
N THR A 247 32.56 -36.96 -11.29
CA THR A 247 32.18 -37.55 -12.59
C THR A 247 33.20 -37.22 -13.68
N VAL A 248 33.64 -35.95 -13.77
CA VAL A 248 34.67 -35.52 -14.73
C VAL A 248 36.00 -36.25 -14.49
N ILE A 249 36.44 -36.39 -13.24
CA ILE A 249 37.67 -37.11 -12.88
C ILE A 249 37.59 -38.58 -13.29
N PHE A 250 36.45 -39.26 -13.06
CA PHE A 250 36.26 -40.65 -13.47
C PHE A 250 36.30 -40.82 -14.98
N VAL A 251 35.62 -39.94 -15.73
CA VAL A 251 35.65 -39.95 -17.19
C VAL A 251 37.07 -39.71 -17.72
N TYR A 252 37.79 -38.73 -17.15
CA TYR A 252 39.17 -38.43 -17.53
C TYR A 252 40.12 -39.62 -17.27
N ARG A 253 40.02 -40.25 -16.10
CA ARG A 253 40.81 -41.45 -15.76
C ARG A 253 40.55 -42.59 -16.74
N LEU A 254 39.30 -42.79 -17.15
CA LEU A 254 38.95 -43.84 -18.11
C LEU A 254 39.45 -43.54 -19.52
N TYR A 255 39.35 -42.28 -19.94
CA TYR A 255 39.93 -41.84 -21.21
C TYR A 255 41.44 -42.05 -21.25
N ARG A 256 42.16 -41.66 -20.18
CA ARG A 256 43.61 -41.85 -20.07
C ARG A 256 43.99 -43.33 -20.05
N SER A 257 43.30 -44.15 -19.26
CA SER A 257 43.55 -45.61 -19.18
C SER A 257 43.35 -46.33 -20.52
N LYS A 258 42.49 -45.82 -21.41
CA LYS A 258 42.34 -46.36 -22.77
C LYS A 258 43.43 -45.87 -23.74
N LYS A 259 44.11 -44.76 -23.44
CA LYS A 259 45.12 -44.11 -24.30
C LYS A 259 46.56 -44.58 -24.02
N GLU A 260 46.84 -45.14 -22.85
CA GLU A 260 48.11 -45.80 -22.53
C GLU A 260 47.97 -47.32 -22.79
N PRO A 261 48.23 -47.84 -24.02
CA PRO A 261 48.38 -49.28 -24.22
C PRO A 261 49.65 -49.74 -23.52
N GLN A 262 49.61 -50.93 -22.92
CA GLN A 262 50.76 -51.57 -22.29
C GLN A 262 51.92 -51.61 -23.29
N LEU A 263 52.98 -50.85 -22.99
CA LEU A 263 54.30 -51.08 -23.57
C LEU A 263 54.84 -52.33 -22.87
N ASP A 264 54.65 -53.47 -23.53
CA ASP A 264 55.44 -54.68 -23.28
C ASP A 264 56.92 -54.43 -23.58
#